data_AF-A0A820IPV3-F1
#
_entry.id   AF-A0A820IPV3-F1
#
_cell.length_a   1.000
_cell.length_b   1.000
_cell.length_c   1.000
_cell.angle_alpha   90.00
_cell.angle_beta   90.00
_cell.angle_gamma   90.00
#
_symmetry.space_group_name_H-M   'P 1'
#
loop_
_entity.id
_entity.type
_entity.pdbx_description
1 polymer ?
#
loop_
_entity_poly.entity_id
_entity_poly.type
_entity_poly.pdbx_seq_one_letter_code
_entity_poly.pdbx_strand_id
1 'polypeptide(L)' 'NHSCDANAEIQYQHNNSTLAVVAARLISNNEEITINYLSECDRNRSRHSRQKLL' A
#
# COMPACT_ATOMS: atom_id res chain seq x y z
N ASN A 1 -8.53 -1.16 -1.12
CA ASN A 1 -8.67 -0.59 0.24
C ASN A 1 -7.32 -0.32 0.88
N HIS A 2 -7.32 0.43 1.99
CA HIS A 2 -6.12 0.67 2.80
C HIS A 2 -5.81 -0.52 3.72
N SER A 3 -4.55 -0.90 3.81
CA SER A 3 -4.00 -1.65 4.95
C SER A 3 -2.62 -1.09 5.31
N CYS A 4 -2.34 -0.98 6.62
CA CYS A 4 -0.98 -0.69 7.09
C CYS A 4 -0.01 -1.85 6.79
N ASP A 5 -0.55 -3.07 6.68
CA ASP A 5 0.13 -4.31 6.28
C ASP A 5 -0.42 -4.77 4.92
N ALA A 6 -0.20 -3.93 3.91
CA ALA A 6 -0.68 -4.14 2.55
C ALA A 6 0.00 -5.34 1.87
N ASN A 7 -0.76 -6.05 1.03
CA ASN A 7 -0.26 -7.17 0.24
C ASN A 7 0.13 -6.80 -1.20
N ALA A 8 -0.15 -5.56 -1.60
CA ALA A 8 0.28 -4.99 -2.87
C ALA A 8 0.83 -3.57 -2.71
N GLU A 9 1.68 -3.18 -3.66
CA GLU A 9 2.31 -1.87 -3.75
C GLU A 9 2.07 -1.21 -5.10
N ILE A 10 2.24 0.11 -5.12
CA ILE A 10 2.06 0.92 -6.32
C ILE A 10 3.41 1.20 -6.97
N GLN A 11 3.54 0.92 -8.26
CA GLN A 11 4.75 1.21 -9.02
C GLN A 11 4.45 1.92 -10.34
N TYR A 12 5.36 2.82 -10.75
CA TYR A 12 5.35 3.48 -12.06
C TYR A 12 6.41 2.83 -12.96
N GLN A 13 6.03 1.79 -13.69
CA GLN A 13 7.00 0.92 -14.39
C GLN A 13 7.73 1.60 -15.56
N HIS A 14 7.15 2.64 -16.16
CA HIS A 14 7.68 3.25 -17.38
C HIS A 14 7.93 4.75 -17.25
N ASN A 15 8.10 5.27 -16.01
CA ASN A 15 8.21 6.71 -15.73
C ASN A 15 7.14 7.54 -16.45
N ASN A 16 5.95 6.97 -16.62
CA ASN A 16 4.80 7.58 -17.27
C ASN A 16 3.62 7.62 -16.29
N SER A 17 2.48 8.13 -16.74
CA SER A 17 1.26 8.21 -15.93
C SER A 17 0.55 6.85 -15.76
N THR A 18 1.17 5.74 -16.15
CA THR A 18 0.61 4.39 -15.95
C THR A 18 1.07 3.84 -14.61
N LEU A 19 0.08 3.50 -13.79
CA LEU A 19 0.26 2.97 -12.46
C LEU A 19 0.00 1.46 -12.48
N ALA A 20 0.93 0.68 -11.94
CA ALA A 20 0.80 -0.76 -11.77
C ALA A 20 0.62 -1.10 -10.28
N VAL A 21 -0.30 -2.01 -9.99
CA VAL A 21 -0.45 -2.63 -8.67
C VAL A 21 0.32 -3.94 -8.70
N VAL A 22 1.38 -4.03 -7.91
CA VAL A 22 2.32 -5.16 -7.89
C VAL A 22 2.17 -5.90 -6.57
N ALA A 23 2.11 -7.23 -6.61
CA ALA A 23 2.02 -8.03 -5.39
C ALA A 23 3.34 -7.92 -4.59
N ALA A 24 3.24 -7.51 -3.32
CA ALA A 24 4.38 -7.42 -2.42
C ALA A 24 4.68 -8.75 -1.70
N ARG A 25 3.69 -9.65 -1.70
CA ARG A 25 3.80 -11.04 -1.20
C ARG A 25 2.84 -11.94 -1.97
N LEU A 26 2.93 -13.25 -1.74
CA LEU A 26 1.92 -14.19 -2.23
C LEU A 26 0.52 -13.79 -1.72
N ILE A 27 -0.45 -13.78 -2.63
CA ILE A 27 -1.85 -13.45 -2.37
C ILE A 27 -2.68 -14.70 -2.63
N SER A 28 -3.45 -15.12 -1.64
CA SER A 28 -4.30 -16.30 -1.76
C SER A 28 -5.53 -16.01 -2.63
N ASN A 29 -6.15 -17.05 -3.16
CA ASN A 29 -7.44 -16.91 -3.85
C ASN A 29 -8.48 -16.32 -2.88
N ASN A 30 -9.27 -15.34 -3.35
CA ASN A 30 -10.25 -14.57 -2.58
C ASN A 30 -9.67 -13.69 -1.46
N GLU A 31 -8.35 -13.56 -1.34
CA GLU A 31 -7.75 -12.57 -0.45
C GLU A 31 -7.94 -11.16 -1.04
N GLU A 32 -8.40 -10.22 -0.22
CA GLU A 32 -8.57 -8.84 -0.66
C GLU A 32 -7.22 -8.19 -0.96
N ILE A 33 -7.11 -7.55 -2.13
CA ILE A 33 -5.95 -6.76 -2.48
C ILE A 33 -6.03 -5.40 -1.79
N THR A 34 -5.02 -5.09 -0.96
CA THR A 34 -4.91 -3.84 -0.21
C THR A 34 -3.58 -3.16 -0.52
N ILE A 35 -3.59 -1.83 -0.51
CA ILE A 35 -2.39 -0.99 -0.68
C ILE A 35 -2.21 -0.09 0.55
N ASN A 36 -0.98 0.36 0.81
CA ASN A 36 -0.73 1.32 1.88
C ASN A 36 -0.85 2.74 1.33
N TYR A 37 -1.65 3.57 1.99
CA TYR A 37 -1.87 4.98 1.59
C TYR A 37 -0.84 5.92 2.23
N LEU A 38 -0.13 5.45 3.26
CA LEU A 38 0.84 6.22 4.00
C LEU A 38 2.20 6.15 3.32
N SER A 39 2.89 7.28 3.29
CA SER A 39 4.29 7.35 2.86
C SER A 39 5.19 6.49 3.78
N GLU A 40 6.36 6.11 3.30
CA GLU A 40 7.35 5.37 4.11
C GLU A 40 7.66 6.06 5.45
N CYS A 41 7.72 7.40 5.44
CA CYS A 41 7.94 8.21 6.63
C CYS A 41 6.79 8.08 7.66
N ASP A 42 5.55 7.99 7.18
CA ASP A 42 4.37 7.94 8.04
C ASP A 42 4.09 6.54 8.60
N ARG A 43 4.56 5.49 7.91
CA ARG A 43 4.41 4.09 8.35
C ARG A 43 5.07 3.84 9.71
N ASN A 44 6.19 4.50 9.99
CA ASN A 44 6.94 4.36 11.24
C ASN A 44 6.35 5.15 12.42
N ARG A 45 5.32 5.98 12.19
CA ARG A 45 4.68 6.76 13.25
C ARG A 45 3.74 5.92 14.09
N SER A 46 3.35 6.44 15.26
CA SER A 46 2.36 5.80 16.13
C SER A 46 1.02 5.53 15.43
N ARG A 47 0.27 4.53 15.89
CA ARG A 47 -1.08 4.23 15.38
C ARG A 47 -1.98 5.47 15.37
N HIS A 48 -1.97 6.25 16.45
CA HIS A 48 -2.79 7.46 16.57
C HIS A 48 -2.41 8.51 15.53
N SER A 49 -1.10 8.70 15.28
CA SER A 49 -0.62 9.61 14.23
C SER A 49 -1.05 9.15 12.84
N ARG A 50 -0.96 7.84 12.56
CA ARG A 50 -1.34 7.27 11.27
C ARG A 50 -2.85 7.42 11.00
N GLN A 51 -3.69 7.21 12.01
CA GLN A 51 -5.15 7.37 11.87
C GLN A 51 -5.58 8.81 11.55
N LYS A 52 -4.77 9.81 11.85
CA LYS A 52 -5.08 11.20 11.47
C LYS A 52 -4.80 11.52 10.00
N LEU A 53 -4.05 10.65 9.31
CA LEU A 53 -3.65 10.82 7.91
C LEU A 53 -4.49 9.96 6.95
N LEU A 54 -5.36 9.10 7.49
CA LEU A 54 -6.25 8.19 6.76
C LEU A 54 -7.68 8.71 6.81
#